data_AF-A0A136NU23-F1
#
_entry.id   AF-A0A136NU23-F1
#
_cell.length_a   1.000
_cell.length_b   1.000
_cell.length_c   1.000
_cell.angle_alpha   90.00
_cell.angle_beta   90.00
_cell.angle_gamma   90.00
#
_symmetry.space_group_name_H-M   'P 1'
#
loop_
_entity.id
_entity.type
_entity.pdbx_description
1 polymer ?
#
loop_
_entity_poly.entity_id
_entity_poly.type
_entity_poly.pdbx_seq_one_letter_code
_entity_poly.pdbx_strand_id
1 'polypeptide(L)'
;MDVKHYLERIKYTGELTADLDVLNKLQAAHLLNVPFENLNIHYKVNIDLLQTFDKIVKQKRGGFCYELNGLFYGLLKEAGFEVKMVSARVYNAEGVFGPEFDHMALIVKLNNENYLTDVGFGDFSFYPLKIDLNKEITDECGTFKFEKYNGKYYVVKKLNDKNEFKPEYIFTEKERRLDEFYGMCIYHQTNPESHFTKDLICSKLTENGRITISGSKLKIRENGTVNEKILNSEDEVLFNLKNLFDIELNFIKEPD
;
A
#
# COMPACT_ATOMS: atom_id res chain seq x y z
N MET A 1 3.52 -18.44 -8.13
CA MET A 1 2.21 -17.91 -7.64
C MET A 1 1.14 -18.16 -8.70
N ASP A 2 -0.15 -18.25 -8.37
CA ASP A 2 -1.20 -18.32 -9.40
C ASP A 2 -1.47 -16.92 -10.00
N VAL A 3 -0.74 -16.60 -11.07
CA VAL A 3 -0.76 -15.29 -11.72
C VAL A 3 -2.14 -14.98 -12.28
N LYS A 4 -2.83 -15.96 -12.88
CA LYS A 4 -4.13 -15.74 -13.52
C LYS A 4 -5.16 -15.19 -12.54
N HIS A 5 -5.32 -15.83 -11.38
CA HIS A 5 -6.28 -15.36 -10.39
C HIS A 5 -5.89 -14.01 -9.78
N TYR A 6 -4.59 -13.70 -9.67
CA TYR A 6 -4.16 -12.37 -9.28
C TYR A 6 -4.61 -11.33 -10.32
N LEU A 7 -4.31 -11.56 -11.60
CA LEU A 7 -4.69 -10.62 -12.66
C LEU A 7 -6.20 -10.41 -12.71
N GLU A 8 -7.00 -11.46 -12.52
CA GLU A 8 -8.45 -11.38 -12.35
C GLU A 8 -8.84 -10.52 -11.14
N ARG A 9 -8.18 -10.71 -9.97
CA ARG A 9 -8.41 -9.93 -8.75
C ARG A 9 -8.17 -8.43 -8.93
N ILE A 10 -7.18 -8.06 -9.72
CA ILE A 10 -6.88 -6.66 -10.04
C ILE A 10 -7.52 -6.17 -11.35
N LYS A 11 -8.32 -7.02 -12.01
CA LYS A 11 -8.99 -6.73 -13.30
C LYS A 11 -8.02 -6.31 -14.42
N TYR A 12 -6.82 -6.89 -14.43
CA TYR A 12 -5.85 -6.68 -15.50
C TYR A 12 -6.02 -7.76 -16.58
N THR A 13 -6.16 -7.33 -17.83
CA THR A 13 -6.41 -8.21 -19.00
C THR A 13 -5.34 -8.10 -20.08
N GLY A 14 -4.30 -7.30 -19.85
CA GLY A 14 -3.18 -7.12 -20.79
C GLY A 14 -2.20 -8.28 -20.79
N GLU A 15 -1.27 -8.25 -21.73
CA GLU A 15 -0.14 -9.16 -21.76
C GLU A 15 0.93 -8.74 -20.74
N LEU A 16 1.57 -9.71 -20.11
CA LEU A 16 2.67 -9.44 -19.20
C LEU A 16 3.99 -9.32 -19.96
N THR A 17 4.48 -8.08 -20.07
CA THR A 17 5.82 -7.75 -20.54
C THR A 17 6.57 -6.94 -19.47
N ALA A 18 7.87 -7.17 -19.33
CA ALA A 18 8.70 -6.49 -18.33
C ALA A 18 9.11 -5.09 -18.80
N ASP A 19 8.13 -4.20 -18.99
CA ASP A 19 8.33 -2.81 -19.42
C ASP A 19 7.54 -1.82 -18.54
N LEU A 20 7.79 -0.53 -18.77
CA LEU A 20 7.22 0.53 -17.94
C LEU A 20 5.70 0.68 -18.12
N ASP A 21 5.17 0.42 -19.32
CA ASP A 21 3.74 0.54 -19.59
C ASP A 21 2.97 -0.53 -18.81
N VAL A 22 3.45 -1.78 -18.84
CA VAL A 22 2.87 -2.85 -18.03
C VAL A 22 3.06 -2.59 -16.54
N LEU A 23 4.23 -2.12 -16.08
CA LEU A 23 4.44 -1.81 -14.67
C LEU A 23 3.45 -0.74 -14.16
N ASN A 24 3.25 0.33 -14.94
CA ASN A 24 2.27 1.38 -14.64
C ASN A 24 0.86 0.79 -14.53
N LYS A 25 0.45 -0.01 -15.52
CA LYS A 25 -0.88 -0.61 -15.55
C LYS A 25 -1.10 -1.60 -14.40
N LEU A 26 -0.10 -2.40 -14.04
CA LEU A 26 -0.19 -3.35 -12.93
C LEU A 26 -0.34 -2.65 -11.59
N GLN A 27 0.45 -1.60 -11.31
CA GLN A 27 0.34 -0.83 -10.06
C GLN A 27 -1.03 -0.15 -9.97
N ALA A 28 -1.44 0.56 -11.04
CA ALA A 28 -2.75 1.22 -11.10
C ALA A 28 -3.90 0.22 -10.89
N ALA A 29 -3.88 -0.91 -11.61
CA ALA A 29 -4.89 -1.96 -11.49
C ALA A 29 -4.96 -2.51 -10.06
N HIS A 30 -3.82 -2.70 -9.39
CA HIS A 30 -3.79 -3.14 -8.00
C HIS A 30 -4.42 -2.09 -7.07
N LEU A 31 -3.97 -0.83 -7.14
CA LEU A 31 -4.44 0.24 -6.26
C LEU A 31 -5.95 0.50 -6.37
N LEU A 32 -6.51 0.36 -7.57
CA LEU A 32 -7.95 0.55 -7.83
C LEU A 32 -8.84 -0.60 -7.35
N ASN A 33 -8.28 -1.80 -7.16
CA ASN A 33 -9.07 -3.01 -6.89
C ASN A 33 -8.76 -3.65 -5.53
N VAL A 34 -7.55 -3.50 -5.00
CA VAL A 34 -7.12 -4.11 -3.73
C VAL A 34 -6.94 -3.02 -2.68
N PRO A 35 -7.75 -3.02 -1.62
CA PRO A 35 -7.64 -2.00 -0.57
C PRO A 35 -6.43 -2.23 0.33
N PHE A 36 -5.89 -1.13 0.83
CA PHE A 36 -5.06 -1.12 2.02
C PHE A 36 -5.96 -1.29 3.26
N GLU A 37 -5.67 -2.26 4.13
CA GLU A 37 -6.46 -2.47 5.36
C GLU A 37 -5.67 -3.15 6.48
N ASN A 38 -6.07 -2.88 7.73
CA ASN A 38 -5.53 -3.53 8.94
C ASN A 38 -6.59 -4.34 9.70
N LEU A 39 -7.64 -4.81 9.04
CA LEU A 39 -8.80 -5.46 9.67
C LEU A 39 -8.39 -6.73 10.42
N ASN A 40 -7.44 -7.51 9.90
CA ASN A 40 -6.92 -8.66 10.65
C ASN A 40 -6.28 -8.22 11.98
N ILE A 41 -5.53 -7.12 11.99
CA ILE A 41 -4.92 -6.57 13.21
C ILE A 41 -6.01 -6.08 14.17
N HIS A 42 -6.95 -5.29 13.65
CA HIS A 42 -8.06 -4.74 14.43
C HIS A 42 -8.90 -5.85 15.11
N TYR A 43 -9.22 -6.91 14.36
CA TYR A 43 -9.99 -8.05 14.84
C TYR A 43 -9.14 -9.18 15.45
N LYS A 44 -7.85 -8.93 15.70
CA LYS A 44 -6.91 -9.86 16.35
C LYS A 44 -6.80 -11.22 15.64
N VAL A 45 -6.94 -11.22 14.32
CA VAL A 45 -6.67 -12.35 13.44
C VAL A 45 -5.20 -12.30 13.02
N ASN A 46 -4.46 -13.38 13.28
CA ASN A 46 -3.04 -13.45 12.96
C ASN A 46 -2.78 -13.30 11.44
N ILE A 47 -1.79 -12.49 11.08
CA ILE A 47 -1.31 -12.37 9.69
C ILE A 47 -0.15 -13.34 9.51
N ASP A 48 -0.28 -14.23 8.52
CA ASP A 48 0.80 -15.03 7.99
C ASP A 48 1.21 -14.48 6.62
N LEU A 49 2.43 -13.93 6.55
CA LEU A 49 2.96 -13.34 5.32
C LEU A 49 3.20 -14.36 4.21
N LEU A 50 3.17 -15.66 4.50
CA LEU A 50 3.23 -16.74 3.49
C LEU A 50 1.86 -17.08 2.89
N GLN A 51 0.76 -16.67 3.53
CA GLN A 51 -0.62 -17.02 3.12
C GLN A 51 -1.41 -15.81 2.58
N THR A 52 -0.71 -14.76 2.17
CA THR A 52 -1.32 -13.50 1.70
C THR A 52 -2.12 -13.66 0.42
N PHE A 53 -1.74 -14.60 -0.45
CA PHE A 53 -2.46 -14.89 -1.69
C PHE A 53 -3.91 -15.32 -1.43
N ASP A 54 -4.14 -16.26 -0.52
CA ASP A 54 -5.48 -16.77 -0.24
C ASP A 54 -6.39 -15.67 0.34
N LYS A 55 -5.84 -14.85 1.24
CA LYS A 55 -6.54 -13.69 1.80
C LYS A 55 -6.89 -12.67 0.71
N ILE A 56 -5.89 -12.13 0.01
CA ILE A 56 -6.08 -10.97 -0.88
C ILE A 56 -6.79 -11.37 -2.18
N VAL A 57 -6.40 -12.51 -2.76
CA VAL A 57 -6.89 -12.94 -4.09
C VAL A 57 -8.17 -13.76 -3.95
N LYS A 58 -8.14 -14.87 -3.19
CA LYS A 58 -9.29 -15.80 -3.13
C LYS A 58 -10.43 -15.26 -2.27
N GLN A 59 -10.12 -14.67 -1.11
CA GLN A 59 -11.12 -14.09 -0.20
C GLN A 59 -11.42 -12.62 -0.52
N LYS A 60 -10.83 -12.06 -1.59
CA LYS A 60 -10.99 -10.67 -2.05
C LYS A 60 -10.71 -9.59 -0.98
N ARG A 61 -9.92 -9.92 0.03
CA ARG A 61 -9.52 -8.97 1.07
C ARG A 61 -8.45 -7.99 0.59
N GLY A 62 -8.06 -7.08 1.48
CA GLY A 62 -6.88 -6.26 1.32
C GLY A 62 -5.75 -6.73 2.23
N GLY A 63 -4.85 -5.81 2.55
CA GLY A 63 -3.83 -6.01 3.57
C GLY A 63 -3.04 -4.74 3.82
N PHE A 64 -2.06 -4.81 4.70
CA PHE A 64 -1.09 -3.72 4.89
C PHE A 64 0.20 -3.94 4.08
N CYS A 65 1.20 -3.08 4.27
CA CYS A 65 2.35 -2.95 3.37
C CYS A 65 3.07 -4.27 3.04
N TYR A 66 3.35 -5.13 4.03
CA TYR A 66 4.07 -6.39 3.80
C TYR A 66 3.23 -7.40 3.01
N GLU A 67 1.91 -7.42 3.23
CA GLU A 67 1.02 -8.32 2.51
C GLU A 67 0.88 -7.86 1.06
N LEU A 68 0.64 -6.57 0.84
CA LEU A 68 0.40 -6.00 -0.49
C LEU A 68 1.68 -5.97 -1.33
N ASN A 69 2.77 -5.39 -0.82
CA ASN A 69 4.03 -5.31 -1.58
C ASN A 69 4.73 -6.67 -1.69
N GLY A 70 4.57 -7.57 -0.70
CA GLY A 70 5.08 -8.94 -0.79
C GLY A 70 4.38 -9.75 -1.88
N LEU A 71 3.05 -9.64 -1.95
CA LEU A 71 2.25 -10.30 -2.98
C LEU A 71 2.51 -9.70 -4.37
N PHE A 72 2.59 -8.36 -4.47
CA PHE A 72 2.88 -7.67 -5.73
C PHE A 72 4.31 -7.94 -6.23
N TYR A 73 5.30 -8.07 -5.35
CA TYR A 73 6.63 -8.55 -5.69
C TYR A 73 6.56 -9.91 -6.40
N GLY A 74 5.77 -10.84 -5.86
CA GLY A 74 5.55 -12.15 -6.47
C GLY A 74 5.00 -12.03 -7.90
N LEU A 75 4.03 -11.14 -8.13
CA LEU A 75 3.48 -10.89 -9.47
C LEU A 75 4.55 -10.36 -10.43
N LEU A 76 5.29 -9.34 -10.01
CA LEU A 76 6.31 -8.71 -10.84
C LEU A 76 7.43 -9.69 -11.19
N LYS A 77 7.84 -10.56 -10.26
CA LYS A 77 8.82 -11.63 -10.53
C LYS A 77 8.33 -12.60 -11.59
N GLU A 78 7.09 -13.08 -11.50
CA GLU A 78 6.50 -14.00 -12.48
C GLU A 78 6.28 -13.34 -13.84
N ALA A 79 6.03 -12.02 -13.87
CA ALA A 79 5.94 -11.21 -15.08
C ALA A 79 7.32 -10.87 -15.71
N GLY A 80 8.42 -11.33 -15.11
CA GLY A 80 9.77 -11.19 -15.67
C GLY A 80 10.50 -9.89 -15.30
N PHE A 81 9.97 -9.08 -14.38
CA PHE A 81 10.65 -7.86 -13.93
C PHE A 81 11.88 -8.17 -13.06
N GLU A 82 12.94 -7.36 -13.23
CA GLU A 82 14.03 -7.27 -12.26
C GLU A 82 13.55 -6.43 -11.07
N VAL A 83 12.97 -7.08 -10.07
CA VAL A 83 12.40 -6.44 -8.87
C VAL A 83 13.09 -6.91 -7.60
N LYS A 84 13.27 -5.99 -6.64
CA LYS A 84 13.75 -6.27 -5.28
C LYS A 84 12.85 -5.63 -4.22
N MET A 85 12.74 -6.27 -3.07
CA MET A 85 12.14 -5.66 -1.87
C MET A 85 13.17 -4.76 -1.20
N VAL A 86 12.72 -3.62 -0.68
CA VAL A 86 13.53 -2.72 0.13
C VAL A 86 12.83 -2.38 1.44
N SER A 87 13.65 -2.15 2.46
CA SER A 87 13.19 -1.64 3.75
C SER A 87 13.08 -0.12 3.69
N ALA A 88 11.96 0.40 4.16
CA ALA A 88 11.66 1.81 4.28
C ALA A 88 11.28 2.18 5.72
N ARG A 89 11.46 3.46 6.05
CA ARG A 89 11.16 4.03 7.38
C ARG A 89 10.20 5.20 7.18
N VAL A 90 8.98 5.11 7.71
CA VAL A 90 7.91 6.07 7.44
C VAL A 90 8.15 7.35 8.23
N TYR A 91 7.91 8.51 7.61
CA TYR A 91 7.91 9.80 8.29
C TYR A 91 6.57 10.00 8.99
N ASN A 92 6.58 10.11 10.31
CA ASN A 92 5.36 10.17 11.11
C ASN A 92 4.92 11.61 11.43
N ALA A 93 3.76 11.73 12.08
CA ALA A 93 3.17 13.02 12.47
C ALA A 93 4.03 13.78 13.50
N GLU A 94 4.86 13.07 14.28
CA GLU A 94 5.83 13.62 15.22
C GLU A 94 7.08 14.18 14.53
N GLY A 95 7.17 14.06 13.20
CA GLY A 95 8.24 14.63 12.40
C GLY A 95 9.54 13.81 12.42
N VAL A 96 9.46 12.52 12.74
CA VAL A 96 10.61 11.59 12.77
C VAL A 96 10.37 10.38 11.88
N PHE A 97 11.46 9.73 11.46
CA PHE A 97 11.37 8.47 10.71
C PHE A 97 11.26 7.28 11.66
N GLY A 98 10.33 6.36 11.39
CA GLY A 98 10.11 5.10 12.11
C GLY A 98 11.32 4.17 12.12
N PRO A 99 11.25 2.96 12.71
CA PRO A 99 12.36 2.01 12.75
C PRO A 99 12.71 1.43 11.36
N GLU A 100 13.83 0.72 11.24
CA GLU A 100 14.12 -0.09 10.03
C GLU A 100 13.04 -1.18 9.87
N PHE A 101 12.64 -1.48 8.64
CA PHE A 101 11.57 -2.43 8.27
C PHE A 101 10.14 -1.98 8.58
N ASP A 102 9.94 -0.75 9.06
CA ASP A 102 8.61 -0.14 9.33
C ASP A 102 7.69 -0.12 8.10
N HIS A 103 8.29 -0.04 6.90
CA HIS A 103 7.57 -0.20 5.64
C HIS A 103 8.36 -1.08 4.66
N MET A 104 7.65 -1.79 3.79
CA MET A 104 8.22 -2.49 2.65
C MET A 104 7.82 -1.76 1.39
N ALA A 105 8.77 -1.43 0.53
CA ALA A 105 8.54 -0.95 -0.83
C ALA A 105 9.31 -1.81 -1.83
N LEU A 106 9.03 -1.63 -3.12
CA LEU A 106 9.71 -2.37 -4.19
C LEU A 106 10.52 -1.42 -5.06
N ILE A 107 11.63 -1.93 -5.60
CA ILE A 107 12.36 -1.26 -6.67
C ILE A 107 12.40 -2.18 -7.88
N VAL A 108 11.91 -1.67 -9.01
CA VAL A 108 11.98 -2.34 -10.31
C VAL A 108 13.05 -1.67 -11.15
N LYS A 109 13.95 -2.45 -11.75
CA LYS A 109 14.95 -1.95 -12.68
C LYS A 109 14.49 -2.18 -14.12
N LEU A 110 14.46 -1.10 -14.90
CA LEU A 110 14.11 -1.11 -16.33
C LEU A 110 15.12 -0.25 -17.07
N ASN A 111 15.74 -0.77 -18.14
CA ASN A 111 16.68 -0.02 -18.99
C ASN A 111 17.78 0.75 -18.21
N ASN A 112 18.35 0.12 -17.17
CA ASN A 112 19.33 0.70 -16.24
C ASN A 112 18.81 1.83 -15.33
N GLU A 113 17.50 2.01 -15.25
CA GLU A 113 16.84 2.99 -14.38
C GLU A 113 16.05 2.27 -13.29
N ASN A 114 16.03 2.84 -12.09
CA ASN A 114 15.30 2.30 -10.96
C ASN A 114 13.95 3.03 -10.80
N TYR A 115 12.89 2.28 -10.58
CA TYR A 115 11.55 2.77 -10.32
C TYR A 115 11.11 2.28 -8.93
N LEU A 116 10.72 3.23 -8.07
CA LEU A 116 10.06 2.94 -6.81
C LEU A 116 8.61 2.55 -7.11
N THR A 117 8.21 1.37 -6.63
CA THR A 117 6.90 0.80 -6.84
C THR A 117 6.32 0.41 -5.49
N ASP A 118 5.09 0.84 -5.22
CA ASP A 118 4.50 0.71 -3.89
C ASP A 118 2.98 0.68 -3.97
N VAL A 119 2.41 -0.50 -3.71
CA VAL A 119 0.96 -0.72 -3.63
C VAL A 119 0.47 -0.81 -2.19
N GLY A 120 1.36 -0.63 -1.20
CA GLY A 120 1.14 -0.98 0.19
C GLY A 120 1.22 0.18 1.19
N PHE A 121 1.49 1.40 0.75
CA PHE A 121 1.64 2.56 1.64
C PHE A 121 0.31 3.20 2.08
N GLY A 122 -0.77 2.97 1.34
CA GLY A 122 -2.05 3.66 1.55
C GLY A 122 -2.21 4.85 0.59
N ASP A 123 -1.95 6.08 1.05
CA ASP A 123 -2.04 7.29 0.23
C ASP A 123 -0.69 7.72 -0.37
N PHE A 124 -0.38 7.21 -1.56
CA PHE A 124 0.91 7.40 -2.22
C PHE A 124 0.74 7.67 -3.73
N SER A 125 1.71 7.28 -4.57
CA SER A 125 1.69 7.48 -6.02
C SER A 125 0.74 6.52 -6.75
N PHE A 126 0.11 7.00 -7.81
CA PHE A 126 -0.71 6.21 -8.72
C PHE A 126 0.16 5.30 -9.59
N TYR A 127 1.29 5.82 -10.08
CA TYR A 127 2.25 5.09 -10.90
C TYR A 127 3.60 4.87 -10.19
N PRO A 128 4.42 3.91 -10.66
CA PRO A 128 5.83 3.79 -10.30
C PRO A 128 6.58 5.11 -10.49
N LEU A 129 7.35 5.50 -9.48
CA LEU A 129 8.14 6.73 -9.52
C LEU A 129 9.56 6.41 -9.93
N LYS A 130 10.02 6.97 -11.05
CA LYS A 130 11.44 6.90 -11.43
C LYS A 130 12.30 7.57 -10.36
N ILE A 131 13.33 6.88 -9.87
CA ILE A 131 14.25 7.42 -8.88
C ILE A 131 15.26 8.35 -9.57
N ASP A 132 14.85 9.61 -9.77
CA ASP A 132 15.66 10.70 -10.34
C ASP A 132 15.72 11.86 -9.34
N LEU A 133 16.92 12.22 -8.90
CA LEU A 133 17.14 13.29 -7.90
C LEU A 133 16.96 14.70 -8.47
N ASN A 134 16.86 14.83 -9.80
CA ASN A 134 16.85 16.12 -10.48
C ASN A 134 15.47 16.51 -11.00
N LYS A 135 14.44 15.67 -10.78
CA LYS A 135 13.12 15.87 -11.36
C LYS A 135 12.01 15.71 -10.33
N GLU A 136 11.01 16.55 -10.48
CA GLU A 136 9.69 16.34 -9.90
C GLU A 136 8.89 15.43 -10.82
N ILE A 137 8.03 14.60 -10.23
CA ILE A 137 7.20 13.62 -10.92
C ILE A 137 5.77 13.85 -10.47
N THR A 138 4.87 14.15 -11.39
CA THR A 138 3.46 14.37 -11.09
C THR A 138 2.64 13.22 -11.66
N ASP A 139 1.77 12.67 -10.85
CA ASP A 139 0.70 11.75 -11.25
C ASP A 139 -0.64 12.19 -10.65
N GLU A 140 -1.68 11.37 -10.82
CA GLU A 140 -3.05 11.62 -10.36
C GLU A 140 -3.16 11.75 -8.83
N CYS A 141 -2.18 11.24 -8.08
CA CYS A 141 -2.16 11.27 -6.62
C CYS A 141 -1.28 12.39 -6.03
N GLY A 142 -0.50 13.09 -6.86
CA GLY A 142 0.23 14.29 -6.47
C GLY A 142 1.58 14.45 -7.17
N THR A 143 2.33 15.44 -6.68
CA THR A 143 3.71 15.70 -7.14
C THR A 143 4.71 15.17 -6.13
N PHE A 144 5.67 14.40 -6.61
CA PHE A 144 6.70 13.73 -5.84
C PHE A 144 8.08 14.19 -6.27
N LYS A 145 9.05 14.08 -5.35
CA LYS A 145 10.46 14.24 -5.67
C LYS A 145 11.34 13.36 -4.80
N PHE A 146 12.54 13.07 -5.28
CA PHE A 146 13.56 12.34 -4.54
C PHE A 146 14.70 13.24 -4.12
N GLU A 147 15.21 13.05 -2.91
CA GLU A 147 16.44 13.68 -2.42
C GLU A 147 17.32 12.65 -1.70
N LYS A 148 18.58 13.01 -1.42
CA LYS A 148 19.44 12.22 -0.53
C LYS A 148 19.22 12.65 0.92
N TYR A 149 19.17 11.67 1.82
CA TYR A 149 19.08 11.88 3.26
C TYR A 149 20.23 11.17 3.98
N ASN A 150 20.95 11.91 4.83
CA ASN A 150 22.13 11.45 5.56
C ASN A 150 23.17 10.71 4.70
N GLY A 151 23.35 11.14 3.44
CA GLY A 151 24.34 10.60 2.49
C GLY A 151 24.09 9.16 2.01
N LYS A 152 23.20 8.40 2.66
CA LYS A 152 22.96 6.97 2.40
C LYS A 152 21.55 6.70 1.85
N TYR A 153 20.54 7.36 2.41
CA TYR A 153 19.14 7.08 2.10
C TYR A 153 18.69 7.92 0.91
N TYR A 154 17.72 7.39 0.17
CA TYR A 154 16.80 8.21 -0.60
C TYR A 154 15.64 8.61 0.32
N VAL A 155 15.15 9.83 0.19
CA VAL A 155 13.87 10.26 0.73
C VAL A 155 12.93 10.54 -0.43
N VAL A 156 11.76 9.91 -0.42
CA VAL A 156 10.66 10.31 -1.31
C VAL A 156 9.79 11.32 -0.57
N LYS A 157 9.50 12.43 -1.23
CA LYS A 157 8.69 13.52 -0.69
C LYS A 157 7.48 13.76 -1.58
N LYS A 158 6.34 14.09 -0.97
CA LYS A 158 5.11 14.49 -1.64
C LYS A 158 4.82 15.97 -1.38
N LEU A 159 4.39 16.70 -2.40
CA LEU A 159 3.94 18.08 -2.29
C LEU A 159 2.59 18.12 -1.58
N ASN A 160 2.50 18.88 -0.50
CA ASN A 160 1.24 19.06 0.25
C ASN A 160 0.45 20.28 -0.23
N ASP A 161 -0.75 20.48 0.33
CA ASP A 161 -1.64 21.60 0.01
C ASP A 161 -1.07 22.99 0.34
N LYS A 162 0.03 23.06 1.10
CA LYS A 162 0.77 24.29 1.43
C LYS A 162 1.93 24.56 0.46
N ASN A 163 2.01 23.80 -0.64
CA ASN A 163 3.09 23.86 -1.61
C ASN A 163 4.48 23.55 -1.00
N GLU A 164 4.50 22.66 0.00
CA GLU A 164 5.72 22.18 0.65
C GLU A 164 5.90 20.69 0.41
N PHE A 165 7.10 20.29 0.00
CA PHE A 165 7.45 18.87 -0.07
C PHE A 165 7.72 18.29 1.32
N LYS A 166 6.87 17.36 1.76
CA LYS A 166 7.02 16.63 3.01
C LYS A 166 7.55 15.22 2.75
N PRO A 167 8.47 14.69 3.58
CA PRO A 167 8.89 13.29 3.50
C PRO A 167 7.71 12.35 3.69
N GLU A 168 7.66 11.29 2.88
CA GLU A 168 6.78 10.13 3.09
C GLU A 168 7.56 9.03 3.80
N TYR A 169 8.69 8.61 3.21
CA TYR A 169 9.60 7.67 3.85
C TYR A 169 11.03 7.77 3.30
N ILE A 170 11.97 7.20 4.05
CA ILE A 170 13.35 6.99 3.60
C ILE A 170 13.61 5.51 3.34
N PHE A 171 14.47 5.22 2.37
CA PHE A 171 14.85 3.85 2.02
C PHE A 171 16.28 3.78 1.46
N THR A 172 16.81 2.57 1.36
CA THR A 172 18.04 2.30 0.60
C THR A 172 17.73 1.33 -0.53
N GLU A 173 18.61 1.24 -1.52
CA GLU A 173 18.51 0.25 -2.59
C GLU A 173 18.96 -1.16 -2.20
N LYS A 174 19.24 -1.39 -0.90
CA LYS A 174 19.66 -2.71 -0.40
C LYS A 174 18.49 -3.67 -0.52
N GLU A 175 18.68 -4.71 -1.33
CA GLU A 175 17.74 -5.83 -1.43
C GLU A 175 17.55 -6.50 -0.06
N ARG A 176 16.29 -6.78 0.25
CA ARG A 176 15.84 -7.43 1.48
C ARG A 176 15.06 -8.69 1.15
N ARG A 177 15.01 -9.58 2.12
CA ARG A 177 14.16 -10.77 2.07
C ARG A 177 12.92 -10.57 2.92
N LEU A 178 11.83 -11.26 2.56
CA LEU A 178 10.55 -11.18 3.26
C LEU A 178 10.66 -11.54 4.76
N ASP A 179 11.51 -12.52 5.11
CA ASP A 179 11.73 -12.96 6.51
C ASP A 179 12.34 -11.86 7.39
N GLU A 180 13.09 -10.92 6.83
CA GLU A 180 13.65 -9.78 7.59
C GLU A 180 12.55 -8.86 8.14
N PHE A 181 11.37 -8.84 7.53
CA PHE A 181 10.24 -8.00 7.95
C PHE A 181 9.39 -8.65 9.05
N TYR A 182 9.58 -9.94 9.36
CA TYR A 182 8.70 -10.68 10.28
C TYR A 182 8.66 -10.08 11.68
N GLY A 183 9.81 -9.64 12.21
CA GLY A 183 9.87 -9.00 13.53
C GLY A 183 9.04 -7.72 13.60
N MET A 184 9.14 -6.86 12.57
CA MET A 184 8.37 -5.61 12.52
C MET A 184 6.89 -5.87 12.19
N CYS A 185 6.60 -6.88 11.38
CA CYS A 185 5.25 -7.37 11.16
C CYS A 185 4.57 -7.81 12.46
N ILE A 186 5.25 -8.56 13.32
CA ILE A 186 4.72 -8.93 14.65
C ILE A 186 4.49 -7.68 15.51
N TYR A 187 5.44 -6.74 15.54
CA TYR A 187 5.29 -5.48 16.26
C TYR A 187 4.03 -4.74 15.80
N HIS A 188 3.85 -4.57 14.49
CA HIS A 188 2.71 -3.86 13.94
C HIS A 188 1.36 -4.52 14.21
N GLN A 189 1.34 -5.84 14.32
CA GLN A 189 0.14 -6.63 14.59
C GLN A 189 -0.25 -6.68 16.07
N THR A 190 0.71 -6.54 16.99
CA THR A 190 0.48 -6.92 18.40
C THR A 190 0.83 -5.83 19.41
N ASN A 191 1.72 -4.90 19.06
CA ASN A 191 2.20 -3.90 20.00
C ASN A 191 1.21 -2.72 20.10
N PRO A 192 0.71 -2.34 21.29
CA PRO A 192 -0.21 -1.22 21.48
C PRO A 192 0.30 0.13 20.96
N GLU A 193 1.62 0.31 20.85
CA GLU A 193 2.24 1.53 20.32
C GLU A 193 2.22 1.59 18.78
N SER A 194 1.97 0.47 18.11
CA SER A 194 1.77 0.45 16.66
C SER A 194 0.57 1.29 16.27
N HIS A 195 0.70 2.10 15.22
CA HIS A 195 -0.44 2.82 14.66
C HIS A 195 -1.55 1.86 14.21
N PHE A 196 -1.19 0.69 13.69
CA PHE A 196 -2.13 -0.31 13.17
C PHE A 196 -2.98 -1.01 14.24
N THR A 197 -2.61 -0.94 15.52
CA THR A 197 -3.41 -1.52 16.61
C THR A 197 -4.36 -0.51 17.25
N LYS A 198 -4.24 0.79 16.92
CA LYS A 198 -4.98 1.86 17.58
C LYS A 198 -6.38 2.03 17.01
N ASP A 199 -6.50 2.06 15.68
CA ASP A 199 -7.78 2.25 14.99
C ASP A 199 -7.88 1.38 13.74
N LEU A 200 -9.12 1.08 13.34
CA LEU A 200 -9.42 0.45 12.06
C LEU A 200 -9.06 1.40 10.91
N ILE A 201 -8.42 0.89 9.87
CA ILE A 201 -8.09 1.62 8.65
C ILE A 201 -8.40 0.72 7.46
N CYS A 202 -9.18 1.23 6.51
CA CYS A 202 -9.40 0.62 5.21
C CYS A 202 -9.46 1.72 4.15
N SER A 203 -8.53 1.72 3.20
CA SER A 203 -8.42 2.75 2.16
C SER A 203 -8.24 2.13 0.79
N LYS A 204 -8.91 2.70 -0.22
CA LYS A 204 -8.82 2.25 -1.61
C LYS A 204 -8.84 3.45 -2.53
N LEU A 205 -7.98 3.41 -3.54
CA LEU A 205 -7.98 4.40 -4.60
C LEU A 205 -9.20 4.17 -5.50
N THR A 206 -9.76 5.25 -6.03
CA THR A 206 -10.80 5.20 -7.06
C THR A 206 -10.32 5.95 -8.29
N GLU A 207 -10.99 5.79 -9.43
CA GLU A 207 -10.62 6.46 -10.69
C GLU A 207 -10.49 7.98 -10.53
N ASN A 208 -11.26 8.58 -9.62
CA ASN A 208 -11.35 10.03 -9.44
C ASN A 208 -11.01 10.49 -8.00
N GLY A 209 -10.40 9.62 -7.19
CA GLY A 209 -10.06 9.98 -5.82
C GLY A 209 -9.79 8.78 -4.90
N ARG A 210 -10.35 8.79 -3.70
CA ARG A 210 -10.05 7.81 -2.64
C ARG A 210 -11.20 7.68 -1.66
N ILE A 211 -11.47 6.44 -1.23
CA ILE A 211 -12.39 6.13 -0.15
C ILE A 211 -11.57 5.59 1.02
N THR A 212 -11.80 6.12 2.22
CA THR A 212 -11.12 5.70 3.45
C THR A 212 -12.11 5.57 4.61
N ILE A 213 -12.07 4.45 5.31
CA ILE A 213 -12.60 4.30 6.66
C ILE A 213 -11.41 4.37 7.62
N SER A 214 -11.49 5.25 8.62
CA SER A 214 -10.50 5.41 9.68
C SER A 214 -11.23 5.57 11.02
N GLY A 215 -11.08 4.58 11.90
CA GLY A 215 -11.90 4.44 13.10
C GLY A 215 -13.39 4.45 12.74
N SER A 216 -14.12 5.41 13.31
CA SER A 216 -15.55 5.65 13.04
C SER A 216 -15.81 6.68 11.94
N LYS A 217 -14.83 7.09 11.14
CA LYS A 217 -15.02 8.06 10.05
C LYS A 217 -14.91 7.40 8.69
N LEU A 218 -15.92 7.63 7.84
CA LEU A 218 -15.87 7.42 6.40
C LEU A 218 -15.54 8.75 5.72
N LYS A 219 -14.51 8.75 4.88
CA LYS A 219 -14.08 9.87 4.05
C LYS A 219 -14.08 9.44 2.58
N ILE A 220 -14.81 10.18 1.76
CA ILE A 220 -14.84 10.00 0.30
C ILE A 220 -14.30 11.27 -0.33
N ARG A 221 -13.14 11.16 -0.98
CA ARG A 221 -12.58 12.21 -1.83
C ARG A 221 -12.87 11.83 -3.27
N GLU A 222 -13.50 12.73 -4.03
CA GLU A 222 -13.82 12.54 -5.44
C GLU A 222 -13.75 13.89 -6.16
N ASN A 223 -13.00 13.97 -7.26
CA ASN A 223 -12.87 15.19 -8.09
C ASN A 223 -12.54 16.45 -7.26
N GLY A 224 -11.64 16.32 -6.27
CA GLY A 224 -11.23 17.40 -5.37
C GLY A 224 -12.24 17.73 -4.26
N THR A 225 -13.44 17.17 -4.29
CA THR A 225 -14.45 17.31 -3.23
C THR A 225 -14.23 16.26 -2.15
N VAL A 226 -14.40 16.64 -0.88
CA VAL A 226 -14.28 15.74 0.27
C VAL A 226 -15.59 15.70 1.03
N ASN A 227 -16.17 14.51 1.15
CA ASN A 227 -17.33 14.24 2.00
C ASN A 227 -16.91 13.35 3.17
N GLU A 228 -17.31 13.73 4.40
CA GLU A 228 -17.04 12.96 5.61
C GLU A 228 -18.36 12.57 6.29
N LYS A 229 -18.43 11.33 6.78
CA LYS A 229 -19.54 10.79 7.57
C LYS A 229 -19.01 10.06 8.79
N ILE A 230 -19.65 10.25 9.93
CA ILE A 230 -19.41 9.44 11.14
C ILE A 230 -20.25 8.16 11.03
N LEU A 231 -19.60 7.02 11.26
CA LEU A 231 -20.17 5.68 11.36
C LEU A 231 -20.44 5.40 12.84
N ASN A 232 -21.70 5.17 13.20
CA ASN A 232 -22.14 5.15 14.61
C ASN A 232 -22.16 3.76 15.23
N SER A 233 -21.93 2.71 14.45
CA SER A 233 -21.90 1.33 14.92
C SER A 233 -20.94 0.47 14.10
N GLU A 234 -20.59 -0.69 14.65
CA GLU A 234 -19.83 -1.72 13.93
C GLU A 234 -20.60 -2.21 12.69
N ASP A 235 -21.93 -2.37 12.77
CA ASP A 235 -22.76 -2.74 11.62
C ASP A 235 -22.66 -1.72 10.48
N GLU A 236 -22.60 -0.42 10.79
CA GLU A 236 -22.37 0.61 9.76
C GLU A 236 -20.97 0.48 9.14
N VAL A 237 -19.95 0.13 9.92
CA VAL A 237 -18.59 -0.13 9.41
C VAL A 237 -18.61 -1.35 8.48
N LEU A 238 -19.15 -2.48 8.91
CA LEU A 238 -19.24 -3.71 8.12
C LEU A 238 -20.06 -3.51 6.85
N PHE A 239 -21.17 -2.77 6.93
CA PHE A 239 -21.97 -2.39 5.78
C PHE A 239 -21.14 -1.59 4.76
N ASN A 240 -20.36 -0.61 5.20
CA ASN A 240 -19.53 0.20 4.29
C ASN A 240 -18.32 -0.59 3.75
N LEU A 241 -17.71 -1.48 4.53
CA LEU A 241 -16.66 -2.38 4.05
C LEU A 241 -17.16 -3.26 2.90
N LYS A 242 -18.35 -3.85 3.04
CA LYS A 242 -18.98 -4.66 1.99
C LYS A 242 -19.29 -3.82 0.75
N ASN A 243 -20.02 -2.72 0.91
CA ASN A 243 -20.55 -1.96 -0.23
C ASN A 243 -19.49 -1.12 -0.97
N LEU A 244 -18.48 -0.60 -0.27
CA LEU A 244 -17.49 0.31 -0.87
C LEU A 244 -16.16 -0.39 -1.21
N PHE A 245 -15.82 -1.45 -0.47
CA PHE A 245 -14.53 -2.14 -0.60
C PHE A 245 -14.64 -3.57 -1.12
N ASP A 246 -15.85 -4.14 -1.27
CA ASP A 246 -16.08 -5.56 -1.60
C ASP A 246 -15.45 -6.50 -0.55
N ILE A 247 -15.41 -6.06 0.72
CA ILE A 247 -14.87 -6.81 1.85
C ILE A 247 -16.01 -7.39 2.69
N GLU A 248 -16.03 -8.71 2.81
CA GLU A 248 -16.85 -9.44 3.78
C GLU A 248 -15.95 -10.15 4.81
N LEU A 249 -16.30 -10.05 6.09
CA LEU A 249 -15.52 -10.59 7.20
C LEU A 249 -16.18 -11.85 7.76
N ASN A 250 -15.92 -12.99 7.10
CA ASN A 250 -16.55 -14.28 7.43
C ASN A 250 -16.14 -14.88 8.80
N PHE A 251 -15.18 -14.27 9.51
CA PHE A 251 -14.74 -14.70 10.85
C PHE A 251 -15.36 -13.88 11.98
N ILE A 252 -16.06 -12.79 11.67
CA ILE A 252 -16.88 -12.08 12.64
C ILE A 252 -18.24 -12.80 12.61
N LYS A 253 -18.57 -13.52 13.68
CA LYS A 253 -19.92 -14.08 13.81
C LYS A 253 -20.91 -12.91 13.86
N GLU A 254 -22.03 -13.02 13.14
CA GLU A 254 -23.16 -12.12 13.37
C GLU A 254 -23.53 -12.17 14.87
N PRO A 255 -23.84 -11.02 15.50
CA PRO A 255 -24.42 -11.05 16.83
C PRO A 255 -25.75 -11.81 16.77
N ASP A 256 -25.89 -12.82 17.63
CA ASP A 256 -27.14 -13.58 17.83
C ASP A 256 -28.33 -12.67 18.20
#